data_AF-A0A1S3H7M0-F1
#
_entry.id   AF-A0A1S3H7M0-F1
#
_cell.length_a   1.000
_cell.length_b   1.000
_cell.length_c   1.000
_cell.angle_alpha   90.00
_cell.angle_beta   90.00
_cell.angle_gamma   90.00
#
_symmetry.space_group_name_H-M   'P 1'
#
loop_
_entity.id
_entity.type
_entity.pdbx_description
1 polymer ?
#
loop_
_entity_poly.entity_id
_entity_poly.type
_entity_poly.pdbx_seq_one_letter_code
_entity_poly.pdbx_strand_id
1 'polypeptide(L)'
;MPAGKILVEVCHKCYPWPIYIASLLLVIAQGSLLNFGYLVPHFQGDWFWWFVADMGITAGFIVTFHAAHKFHKRTKNVAPGQEPKPEGRLEGGEWQGLLPLGYLAWLLYSGFLVARLVIIFKNIAGNLTEDVFFGPNFLKLVMAFTGPIFLLIVMSQHNAQLETRKRYYIQTLTVIVPFDIWDSIDFLEILFLYNHRSPMALNIPDSLQNIILAFSMINLILPFFCIVVLSKSYYGHRRHVLSKGWRINYVFLHILLLDGAFAVLRFILWAQYKVDISIFLIKNIVMIGVEVINVCELQQEPEDRDFDDVDAGNMDMVEVVMERDNAYINGGMENGNHGNGNQGNRDNSVTAL
;
A
#
# COMPACT_ATOMS: atom_id res chain seq x y z
N MET A 1 27.04 -29.32 -2.74
CA MET A 1 25.95 -28.36 -3.03
C MET A 1 26.57 -26.96 -3.06
N PRO A 2 26.35 -26.14 -4.10
CA PRO A 2 27.09 -24.89 -4.26
C PRO A 2 26.64 -23.88 -3.18
N ALA A 3 27.60 -23.26 -2.50
CA ALA A 3 27.40 -22.35 -1.38
C ALA A 3 26.39 -21.21 -1.66
N GLY A 4 26.21 -20.83 -2.93
CA GLY A 4 25.19 -19.86 -3.36
C GLY A 4 23.76 -20.32 -3.09
N LYS A 5 23.42 -21.61 -3.19
CA LYS A 5 22.07 -22.11 -2.88
C LYS A 5 21.76 -22.02 -1.39
N ILE A 6 22.75 -22.30 -0.53
CA ILE A 6 22.61 -22.20 0.93
C ILE A 6 22.47 -20.73 1.36
N LEU A 7 23.24 -19.83 0.76
CA LEU A 7 23.16 -18.40 1.05
C LEU A 7 21.79 -17.80 0.65
N VAL A 8 21.28 -18.17 -0.53
CA VAL A 8 19.95 -17.75 -1.00
C VAL A 8 18.84 -18.33 -0.13
N GLU A 9 18.98 -19.58 0.32
CA GLU A 9 18.00 -20.24 1.19
C GLU A 9 17.98 -19.64 2.61
N VAL A 10 19.15 -19.31 3.17
CA VAL A 10 19.27 -18.57 4.44
C VAL A 10 18.72 -17.16 4.31
N CYS A 11 19.02 -16.45 3.21
CA CYS A 11 18.51 -15.10 2.95
C CYS A 11 16.97 -15.10 2.84
N HIS A 12 16.39 -16.05 2.10
CA HIS A 12 14.94 -16.19 1.96
C HIS A 12 14.23 -16.59 3.27
N LYS A 13 14.95 -17.24 4.19
CA LYS A 13 14.44 -17.61 5.53
C LYS A 13 14.56 -16.47 6.55
N CYS A 14 15.57 -15.61 6.42
CA CYS A 14 15.83 -14.47 7.30
C CYS A 14 15.13 -13.18 6.84
N TYR A 15 14.78 -13.04 5.56
CA TYR A 15 14.15 -11.84 4.98
C TYR A 15 12.88 -11.31 5.70
N PRO A 16 11.93 -12.14 6.19
CA PRO A 16 10.71 -11.58 6.80
C PRO A 16 10.93 -10.97 8.19
N TRP A 17 11.97 -11.41 8.92
CA TRP A 17 12.20 -10.98 10.30
C TRP A 17 12.54 -9.49 10.46
N PRO A 18 13.43 -8.88 9.65
CA PRO A 18 13.67 -7.45 9.67
C PRO A 18 12.41 -6.61 9.48
N ILE A 19 11.50 -7.02 8.59
CA ILE A 19 10.24 -6.31 8.32
C ILE A 19 9.33 -6.34 9.55
N TYR A 20 9.19 -7.51 10.18
CA TYR A 20 8.38 -7.66 11.39
C TYR A 20 8.93 -6.84 12.55
N ILE A 21 10.25 -6.91 12.77
CA ILE A 21 10.92 -6.17 13.84
C ILE A 21 10.81 -4.66 13.60
N ALA A 22 11.10 -4.19 12.39
CA ALA A 22 10.99 -2.77 12.04
C ALA A 22 9.56 -2.24 12.24
N SER A 23 8.54 -3.03 11.86
CA SER A 23 7.14 -2.64 12.03
C SER A 23 6.77 -2.51 13.51
N LEU A 24 7.14 -3.49 14.33
CA LEU A 24 6.90 -3.44 15.78
C LEU A 24 7.61 -2.27 16.44
N LEU A 25 8.88 -2.03 16.09
CA LEU A 25 9.64 -0.90 16.62
C LEU A 25 8.98 0.43 16.27
N LEU A 26 8.48 0.60 15.04
CA LEU A 26 7.80 1.83 14.64
C LEU A 26 6.47 2.03 15.38
N VAL A 27 5.66 0.98 15.54
CA VAL A 27 4.39 1.07 16.31
C VAL A 27 4.67 1.44 17.76
N ILE A 28 5.64 0.78 18.40
CA ILE A 28 6.04 1.07 19.79
C ILE A 28 6.60 2.48 19.91
N ALA A 29 7.48 2.89 18.98
CA ALA A 29 8.07 4.22 18.97
C ALA A 29 7.00 5.29 18.81
N GLN A 30 6.11 5.15 17.83
CA GLN A 30 5.03 6.11 17.59
C GLN A 30 4.09 6.23 18.80
N GLY A 31 3.63 5.11 19.37
CA GLY A 31 2.76 5.11 20.55
C GLY A 31 3.45 5.76 21.76
N SER A 32 4.71 5.41 22.01
CA SER A 32 5.51 5.99 23.10
C SER A 32 5.73 7.49 22.93
N LEU A 33 6.05 7.94 21.72
CA LEU A 33 6.28 9.35 21.42
C LEU A 33 5.00 10.18 21.55
N LEU A 34 3.84 9.66 21.12
CA LEU A 34 2.55 10.33 21.33
C LEU A 34 2.20 10.41 22.82
N ASN A 35 2.39 9.31 23.58
CA ASN A 35 2.02 9.28 24.99
C ASN A 35 2.93 10.16 25.84
N PHE A 36 4.24 9.94 25.80
CA PHE A 36 5.20 10.70 26.62
C PHE A 36 5.37 12.15 26.16
N GLY A 37 5.32 12.39 24.84
CA GLY A 37 5.51 13.73 24.29
C GLY A 37 4.32 14.66 24.45
N TYR A 38 3.09 14.12 24.39
CA TYR A 38 1.88 14.96 24.29
C TYR A 38 0.83 14.65 25.35
N LEU A 39 0.49 13.37 25.56
CA LEU A 39 -0.60 13.04 26.49
C LEU A 39 -0.18 13.20 27.96
N VAL A 40 0.95 12.65 28.40
CA VAL A 40 1.38 12.75 29.80
C VAL A 40 1.59 14.20 30.28
N PRO A 41 2.24 15.09 29.48
CA PRO A 41 2.50 16.45 29.95
C PRO A 41 1.27 17.38 29.90
N HIS A 42 0.35 17.15 28.96
CA HIS A 42 -0.73 18.10 28.66
C HIS A 42 -2.15 17.56 28.95
N PHE A 43 -2.33 16.26 29.15
CA PHE A 43 -3.63 15.66 29.40
C PHE A 43 -3.77 15.25 30.87
N GLN A 44 -4.69 15.90 31.59
CA GLN A 44 -4.96 15.61 33.00
C GLN A 44 -5.83 14.35 33.25
N GLY A 45 -6.27 13.65 32.19
CA GLY A 45 -7.07 12.44 32.31
C GLY A 45 -6.24 11.17 32.49
N ASP A 46 -6.91 10.01 32.36
CA ASP A 46 -6.31 8.69 32.54
C ASP A 46 -5.37 8.31 31.37
N TRP A 47 -4.18 8.89 31.36
CA TRP A 47 -3.12 8.62 30.38
C TRP A 47 -2.71 7.13 30.34
N PHE A 48 -2.91 6.40 31.45
CA PHE A 48 -2.56 4.99 31.60
C PHE A 48 -3.28 4.08 30.60
N TRP A 49 -4.55 4.34 30.28
CA TRP A 49 -5.32 3.52 29.34
C TRP A 49 -4.73 3.52 27.92
N TRP A 50 -4.03 4.59 27.54
CA TRP A 50 -3.36 4.65 26.23
C TRP A 50 -2.15 3.72 26.15
N PHE A 51 -1.40 3.56 27.25
CA PHE A 51 -0.34 2.55 27.34
C PHE A 51 -0.89 1.13 27.26
N VAL A 52 -2.02 0.86 27.95
CA VAL A 52 -2.70 -0.43 27.86
C VAL A 52 -3.16 -0.71 26.42
N ALA A 53 -3.72 0.30 25.74
CA ALA A 53 -4.09 0.19 24.33
C ALA A 53 -2.87 -0.09 23.43
N ASP A 54 -1.73 0.57 23.65
CA ASP A 54 -0.49 0.33 22.90
C ASP A 54 0.04 -1.09 23.07
N MET A 55 -0.04 -1.65 24.29
CA MET A 55 0.27 -3.05 24.54
C MET A 55 -0.68 -3.97 23.76
N GLY A 56 -1.98 -3.67 23.74
CA GLY A 56 -2.98 -4.42 22.98
C GLY A 56 -2.73 -4.39 21.47
N ILE A 57 -2.43 -3.22 20.91
CA ILE A 57 -2.13 -3.04 19.48
C ILE A 57 -0.85 -3.80 19.12
N THR A 58 0.21 -3.66 19.92
CA THR A 58 1.48 -4.37 19.71
C THR A 58 1.28 -5.88 19.74
N ALA A 59 0.51 -6.39 20.71
CA ALA A 59 0.15 -7.81 20.77
C ALA A 59 -0.63 -8.25 19.53
N GLY A 60 -1.58 -7.43 19.06
CA GLY A 60 -2.30 -7.66 17.80
C GLY A 60 -1.38 -7.79 16.59
N PHE A 61 -0.37 -6.93 16.47
CA PHE A 61 0.63 -7.01 15.40
C PHE A 61 1.48 -8.28 15.50
N ILE A 62 1.91 -8.67 16.71
CA ILE A 62 2.66 -9.92 16.93
C ILE A 62 1.83 -11.12 16.48
N VAL A 63 0.55 -11.18 16.86
CA VAL A 63 -0.37 -12.26 16.46
C VAL A 63 -0.54 -12.29 14.93
N THR A 64 -0.71 -11.13 14.29
CA THR A 64 -0.79 -10.99 12.83
C THR A 64 0.48 -11.48 12.13
N PHE A 65 1.67 -11.10 12.58
CA PHE A 65 2.93 -11.55 12.00
C PHE A 65 3.18 -13.04 12.24
N HIS A 66 2.84 -13.56 13.42
CA HIS A 66 2.94 -14.98 13.71
C HIS A 66 1.99 -15.80 12.82
N ALA A 67 0.75 -15.34 12.62
CA ALA A 67 -0.21 -15.97 11.73
C ALA A 67 0.29 -15.97 10.28
N ALA A 68 0.79 -14.83 9.80
CA ALA A 68 1.40 -14.71 8.48
C ALA A 68 2.58 -15.68 8.33
N HIS A 69 3.51 -15.72 9.28
CA HIS A 69 4.66 -16.63 9.24
C HIS A 69 4.24 -18.10 9.23
N LYS A 70 3.27 -18.49 10.07
CA LYS A 70 2.71 -19.86 10.11
C LYS A 70 2.05 -20.24 8.77
N PHE A 71 1.32 -19.32 8.16
CA PHE A 71 0.70 -19.52 6.84
C PHE A 71 1.76 -19.75 5.76
N HIS A 72 2.80 -18.91 5.70
CA HIS A 72 3.89 -19.05 4.74
C HIS A 72 4.70 -20.35 4.93
N LYS A 73 4.86 -20.82 6.17
CA LYS A 73 5.50 -22.12 6.45
C LYS A 73 4.66 -23.29 5.95
N ARG A 74 3.33 -23.22 6.07
CA ARG A 74 2.42 -24.27 5.59
C ARG A 74 2.42 -24.38 4.07
N THR A 75 2.39 -23.25 3.35
CA THR A 75 2.40 -23.23 1.88
C THR A 75 3.74 -23.68 1.29
N LYS A 76 4.88 -23.37 1.92
CA LYS A 76 6.21 -23.84 1.46
C LYS A 76 6.40 -25.37 1.58
N ASN A 77 5.65 -26.04 2.44
CA ASN A 77 5.73 -27.49 2.64
C ASN A 77 4.84 -28.29 1.68
N VAL A 78 4.03 -27.62 0.85
CA VAL A 78 3.27 -28.27 -0.22
C VAL A 78 4.19 -28.48 -1.42
N ALA A 79 4.23 -29.70 -1.96
CA ALA A 79 5.17 -30.08 -3.02
C ALA A 79 4.96 -29.23 -4.30
N PRO A 80 6.03 -28.84 -5.01
CA PRO A 80 5.92 -28.13 -6.28
C PRO A 80 5.20 -29.01 -7.31
N GLY A 81 4.10 -28.50 -7.88
CA GLY A 81 3.24 -29.22 -8.84
C GLY A 81 1.86 -29.61 -8.29
N GLN A 82 1.61 -29.38 -7.00
CA GLN A 82 0.26 -29.51 -6.43
C GLN A 82 -0.32 -28.11 -6.27
N GLU A 83 -1.31 -27.75 -7.11
CA GLU A 83 -2.08 -26.54 -6.84
C GLU A 83 -2.66 -26.64 -5.41
N PRO A 84 -2.57 -25.57 -4.60
CA PRO A 84 -3.24 -25.55 -3.33
C PRO A 84 -4.72 -25.79 -3.62
N LYS A 85 -5.25 -26.95 -3.20
CA LYS A 85 -6.65 -27.32 -3.40
C LYS A 85 -7.49 -26.07 -3.13
N PRO A 86 -8.31 -25.59 -4.09
CA PRO A 86 -9.20 -24.49 -3.81
C PRO A 86 -10.00 -24.92 -2.61
N GLU A 87 -10.01 -24.12 -1.55
CA GLU A 87 -10.79 -24.34 -0.35
C GLU A 87 -12.25 -24.55 -0.75
N GLY A 88 -12.58 -25.80 -1.06
CA GLY A 88 -13.93 -26.29 -1.11
C GLY A 88 -14.43 -26.21 0.31
N ARG A 89 -15.20 -25.16 0.58
CA ARG A 89 -16.29 -25.17 1.56
C ARG A 89 -15.95 -25.98 2.81
N LEU A 90 -15.05 -25.47 3.65
CA LEU A 90 -14.80 -26.03 4.98
C LEU A 90 -16.01 -25.70 5.88
N GLU A 91 -17.02 -26.56 5.80
CA GLU A 91 -18.05 -26.74 6.81
C GLU A 91 -17.38 -27.22 8.10
N GLY A 92 -16.99 -26.29 8.98
CA GLY A 92 -16.41 -26.67 10.26
C GLY A 92 -15.60 -25.57 10.94
N GLY A 93 -16.21 -24.42 11.21
CA GLY A 93 -15.87 -23.55 12.35
C GLY A 93 -14.44 -23.01 12.50
N GLU A 94 -13.52 -23.25 11.57
CA GLU A 94 -12.12 -22.83 11.68
C GLU A 94 -11.79 -21.77 10.62
N TRP A 95 -11.68 -20.51 11.07
CA TRP A 95 -11.25 -19.33 10.31
C TRP A 95 -9.76 -19.39 9.90
N GLN A 96 -9.33 -20.46 9.23
CA GLN A 96 -7.91 -20.72 8.92
C GLN A 96 -7.50 -20.56 7.45
N GLY A 97 -8.42 -20.13 6.59
CA GLY A 97 -8.09 -19.56 5.28
C GLY A 97 -8.13 -18.03 5.37
N LEU A 98 -7.16 -17.34 4.76
CA LEU A 98 -7.27 -15.92 4.38
C LEU A 98 -6.92 -14.83 5.41
N LEU A 99 -5.64 -14.71 5.79
CA LEU A 99 -4.99 -13.51 6.39
C LEU A 99 -5.90 -12.50 7.14
N PRO A 100 -6.79 -12.93 8.07
CA PRO A 100 -7.91 -12.10 8.51
C PRO A 100 -7.49 -11.08 9.58
N LEU A 101 -6.22 -11.12 9.99
CA LEU A 101 -5.71 -10.34 11.10
C LEU A 101 -5.05 -9.04 10.65
N GLY A 102 -4.58 -8.95 9.40
CA GLY A 102 -3.91 -7.75 8.88
C GLY A 102 -4.83 -6.53 8.85
N TYR A 103 -6.04 -6.69 8.30
CA TYR A 103 -7.01 -5.60 8.28
C TYR A 103 -7.53 -5.26 9.68
N LEU A 104 -7.68 -6.25 10.57
CA LEU A 104 -8.14 -6.01 11.94
C LEU A 104 -7.07 -5.26 12.75
N ALA A 105 -5.80 -5.65 12.60
CA ALA A 105 -4.68 -4.97 13.22
C ALA A 105 -4.56 -3.51 12.75
N TRP A 106 -4.72 -3.26 11.44
CA TRP A 106 -4.76 -1.89 10.93
C TRP A 106 -5.96 -1.10 11.46
N LEU A 107 -7.15 -1.69 11.49
CA LEU A 107 -8.37 -1.01 11.97
C LEU A 107 -8.24 -0.59 13.43
N LEU A 108 -7.75 -1.51 14.27
CA LEU A 108 -7.50 -1.22 15.68
C LEU A 108 -6.43 -0.13 15.82
N TYR A 109 -5.29 -0.28 15.16
CA TYR A 109 -4.22 0.71 15.19
C TYR A 109 -4.68 2.10 14.72
N SER A 110 -5.30 2.20 13.54
CA SER A 110 -5.76 3.48 12.96
C SER A 110 -6.89 4.10 13.77
N GLY A 111 -7.83 3.32 14.31
CA GLY A 111 -8.90 3.81 15.19
C GLY A 111 -8.36 4.43 16.47
N PHE A 112 -7.42 3.75 17.15
CA PHE A 112 -6.78 4.29 18.35
C PHE A 112 -5.89 5.50 18.05
N LEU A 113 -5.19 5.50 16.91
CA LEU A 113 -4.40 6.64 16.45
C LEU A 113 -5.30 7.85 16.22
N VAL A 114 -6.39 7.69 15.45
CA VAL A 114 -7.37 8.75 15.18
C VAL A 114 -7.94 9.33 16.47
N ALA A 115 -8.34 8.48 17.43
CA ALA A 115 -8.85 8.94 18.71
C ALA A 115 -7.82 9.83 19.46
N ARG A 116 -6.54 9.44 19.46
CA ARG A 116 -5.46 10.25 20.05
C ARG A 116 -5.26 11.56 19.30
N LEU A 117 -5.21 11.51 17.96
CA LEU A 117 -5.01 12.71 17.15
C LEU A 117 -6.13 13.71 17.36
N VAL A 118 -7.40 13.27 17.41
CA VAL A 118 -8.53 14.16 17.71
C VAL A 118 -8.37 14.83 19.07
N ILE A 119 -7.97 14.08 20.11
CA ILE A 119 -7.71 14.65 21.44
C ILE A 119 -6.57 15.67 21.39
N ILE A 120 -5.47 15.35 20.71
CA ILE A 120 -4.30 16.22 20.60
C ILE A 120 -4.67 17.51 19.84
N PHE A 121 -5.30 17.41 18.67
CA PHE A 121 -5.68 18.57 17.87
C PHE A 121 -6.72 19.46 18.56
N LYS A 122 -7.63 18.88 19.35
CA LYS A 122 -8.68 19.64 20.05
C LYS A 122 -8.23 20.29 21.36
N ASN A 123 -7.41 19.59 22.14
CA ASN A 123 -7.13 20.01 23.52
C ASN A 123 -5.70 20.54 23.70
N ILE A 124 -4.76 20.11 22.86
CA ILE A 124 -3.33 20.28 23.11
C ILE A 124 -2.68 21.17 22.03
N ALA A 125 -3.09 21.03 20.76
CA ALA A 125 -2.47 21.73 19.63
C ALA A 125 -2.43 23.25 19.74
N GLY A 126 -3.36 23.88 20.47
CA GLY A 126 -3.36 25.33 20.69
C GLY A 126 -2.32 25.84 21.67
N ASN A 127 -1.70 24.95 22.45
CA ASN A 127 -0.69 25.29 23.45
C ASN A 127 0.73 24.88 23.02
N LEU A 128 0.87 24.30 21.82
CA LEU A 128 2.18 23.88 21.33
C LEU A 128 2.96 25.05 20.74
N THR A 129 4.18 25.25 21.23
CA THR A 129 5.12 26.24 20.71
C THR A 129 6.11 25.59 19.75
N GLU A 130 6.44 26.27 18.66
CA GLU A 130 7.40 25.77 17.65
C GLU A 130 8.84 25.64 18.18
N ASP A 131 9.19 26.36 19.24
CA ASP A 131 10.56 26.43 19.78
C ASP A 131 10.94 25.25 20.69
N VAL A 132 10.01 24.33 20.95
CA VAL A 132 10.23 23.17 21.83
C VAL A 132 10.42 21.91 21.00
N PHE A 133 11.31 21.00 21.44
CA PHE A 133 11.57 19.74 20.75
C PHE A 133 10.28 18.92 20.48
N PHE A 134 9.32 18.94 21.40
CA PHE A 134 7.98 18.34 21.25
C PHE A 134 6.97 19.35 20.68
N GLY A 135 7.38 20.11 19.67
CA GLY A 135 6.55 21.07 18.96
C GLY A 135 5.73 20.45 17.81
N PRO A 136 4.97 21.27 17.06
CA PRO A 136 4.12 20.82 15.95
C PRO A 136 4.88 20.02 14.88
N ASN A 137 6.12 20.42 14.58
CA ASN A 137 6.98 19.73 13.62
C ASN A 137 7.34 18.31 14.05
N PHE A 138 7.58 18.10 15.35
CA PHE A 138 7.85 16.76 15.87
C PHE A 138 6.57 15.91 15.85
N LEU A 139 5.40 16.49 16.13
CA LEU A 139 4.12 15.79 16.01
C LEU A 139 3.87 15.35 14.57
N LYS A 140 4.16 16.22 13.59
CA LYS A 140 4.10 15.92 12.16
C LYS A 140 4.98 14.72 11.81
N LEU A 141 6.22 14.69 12.31
CA LEU A 141 7.13 13.55 12.11
C LEU A 141 6.58 12.25 12.71
N VAL A 142 6.07 12.29 13.95
CA VAL A 142 5.50 11.11 14.61
C VAL A 142 4.26 10.60 13.87
N MET A 143 3.39 11.49 13.37
CA MET A 143 2.27 11.11 12.52
C MET A 143 2.76 10.45 11.22
N ALA A 144 3.83 10.96 10.61
CA ALA A 144 4.39 10.47 9.35
C ALA A 144 4.86 9.01 9.40
N PHE A 145 5.15 8.45 10.58
CA PHE A 145 5.44 7.03 10.76
C PHE A 145 4.29 6.10 10.35
N THR A 146 3.06 6.61 10.28
CA THR A 146 1.88 5.85 9.84
C THR A 146 2.03 5.27 8.43
N GLY A 147 2.66 6.00 7.51
CA GLY A 147 2.92 5.55 6.14
C GLY A 147 3.86 4.33 6.08
N PRO A 148 5.07 4.41 6.67
CA PRO A 148 5.96 3.27 6.81
C PRO A 148 5.35 2.08 7.56
N ILE A 149 4.56 2.32 8.61
CA ILE A 149 3.85 1.24 9.34
C ILE A 149 2.91 0.49 8.39
N PHE A 150 2.09 1.21 7.60
CA PHE A 150 1.23 0.60 6.58
C PHE A 150 2.03 -0.26 5.60
N LEU A 151 3.09 0.33 5.02
CA LEU A 151 3.93 -0.33 4.04
C LEU A 151 4.51 -1.64 4.60
N LEU A 152 5.04 -1.61 5.83
CA LEU A 152 5.62 -2.78 6.47
C LEU A 152 4.57 -3.85 6.77
N ILE A 153 3.34 -3.47 7.15
CA ILE A 153 2.24 -4.44 7.32
C ILE A 153 1.93 -5.11 5.97
N VAL A 154 1.74 -4.36 4.89
CA VAL A 154 1.44 -4.95 3.58
C VAL A 154 2.56 -5.87 3.11
N MET A 155 3.82 -5.44 3.26
CA MET A 155 5.00 -6.25 2.92
C MET A 155 5.13 -7.49 3.83
N SER A 156 4.71 -7.42 5.09
CA SER A 156 4.74 -8.55 6.03
C SER A 156 3.79 -9.69 5.64
N GLN A 157 2.67 -9.34 5.01
CA GLN A 157 1.60 -10.28 4.68
C GLN A 157 1.80 -10.94 3.30
N HIS A 158 2.67 -10.37 2.45
CA HIS A 158 2.88 -10.85 1.10
C HIS A 158 4.25 -11.53 0.92
N ASN A 159 4.25 -12.82 0.58
CA ASN A 159 5.44 -13.55 0.15
C ASN A 159 5.31 -13.97 -1.32
N ALA A 160 5.17 -13.01 -2.24
CA ALA A 160 5.25 -13.34 -3.67
C ALA A 160 6.64 -13.87 -4.02
N GLN A 161 6.67 -15.04 -4.66
CA GLN A 161 7.78 -15.42 -5.52
C GLN A 161 7.86 -14.43 -6.70
N LEU A 162 9.08 -14.17 -7.16
CA LEU A 162 9.53 -12.99 -7.91
C LEU A 162 8.96 -12.77 -9.33
N GLU A 163 8.03 -13.60 -9.82
CA GLU A 163 7.55 -13.52 -11.20
C GLU A 163 6.03 -13.59 -11.26
N THR A 164 5.35 -12.45 -11.36
CA THR A 164 4.07 -12.27 -12.09
C THR A 164 3.50 -10.87 -11.89
N ARG A 165 2.58 -10.46 -12.78
CA ARG A 165 1.70 -9.26 -12.75
C ARG A 165 1.06 -8.95 -11.37
N LYS A 166 1.08 -9.91 -10.45
CA LYS A 166 0.72 -9.86 -9.02
C LYS A 166 1.52 -8.81 -8.22
N ARG A 167 2.85 -8.71 -8.46
CA ARG A 167 3.73 -7.76 -7.75
C ARG A 167 3.37 -6.30 -8.07
N TYR A 168 2.96 -6.03 -9.32
CA TYR A 168 2.63 -4.67 -9.76
C TYR A 168 1.47 -4.06 -8.95
N TYR A 169 0.36 -4.79 -8.77
CA TYR A 169 -0.79 -4.28 -8.02
C TYR A 169 -0.44 -3.96 -6.55
N ILE A 170 0.29 -4.87 -5.88
CA ILE A 170 0.71 -4.67 -4.49
C ILE A 170 1.75 -3.55 -4.38
N GLN A 171 2.70 -3.47 -5.32
CA GLN A 171 3.66 -2.39 -5.38
C GLN A 171 2.99 -1.03 -5.57
N THR A 172 2.04 -0.94 -6.50
CA THR A 172 1.26 0.26 -6.74
C THR A 172 0.53 0.70 -5.47
N LEU A 173 -0.13 -0.21 -4.75
CA LEU A 173 -0.80 0.10 -3.49
C LEU A 173 0.18 0.51 -2.36
N THR A 174 1.36 -0.12 -2.29
CA THR A 174 2.40 0.25 -1.31
C THR A 174 3.03 1.61 -1.59
N VAL A 175 2.83 2.17 -2.79
CA VAL A 175 3.23 3.54 -3.11
C VAL A 175 2.06 4.50 -2.86
N ILE A 176 0.91 4.27 -3.48
CA ILE A 176 -0.23 5.20 -3.44
C ILE A 176 -0.71 5.45 -2.01
N VAL A 177 -0.95 4.39 -1.23
CA VAL A 177 -1.62 4.53 0.06
C VAL A 177 -0.76 5.27 1.11
N PRO A 178 0.55 5.01 1.27
CA PRO A 178 1.40 5.85 2.11
C PRO A 178 1.45 7.31 1.69
N PHE A 179 1.43 7.60 0.38
CA PHE A 179 1.36 8.97 -0.11
C PHE A 179 0.05 9.66 0.29
N ASP A 180 -1.07 8.95 0.26
CA ASP A 180 -2.36 9.47 0.74
C ASP A 180 -2.33 9.76 2.25
N ILE A 181 -1.71 8.86 3.03
CA ILE A 181 -1.52 9.06 4.48
C ILE A 181 -0.69 10.32 4.74
N TRP A 182 0.44 10.47 4.05
CA TRP A 182 1.27 11.67 4.20
C TRP A 182 0.57 12.93 3.74
N ASP A 183 -0.27 12.84 2.71
CA ASP A 183 -1.10 13.94 2.26
C ASP A 183 -2.02 14.45 3.39
N SER A 184 -2.64 13.53 4.14
CA SER A 184 -3.47 13.89 5.31
C SER A 184 -2.69 14.49 6.46
N ILE A 185 -1.45 14.05 6.65
CA ILE A 185 -0.59 14.55 7.72
C ILE A 185 -0.10 15.96 7.39
N ASP A 186 0.26 16.21 6.12
CA ASP A 186 0.55 17.55 5.61
C ASP A 186 -0.69 18.45 5.76
N PHE A 187 -1.87 17.91 5.48
CA PHE A 187 -3.10 18.69 5.59
C PHE A 187 -3.45 19.08 7.03
N LEU A 188 -3.17 18.18 8.00
CA LEU A 188 -3.33 18.46 9.42
C LEU A 188 -2.35 19.52 9.93
N GLU A 189 -1.22 19.75 9.25
CA GLU A 189 -0.26 20.79 9.65
C GLU A 189 -0.86 22.19 9.63
N ILE A 190 -1.78 22.45 8.70
CA ILE A 190 -2.49 23.73 8.56
C ILE A 190 -3.22 24.08 9.87
N LEU A 191 -3.68 23.07 10.62
CA LEU A 191 -4.35 23.27 11.91
C LEU A 191 -3.38 23.77 13.00
N PHE A 192 -2.07 23.53 12.88
CA PHE A 192 -1.08 24.07 13.81
C PHE A 192 -0.74 25.54 13.51
N LEU A 193 -0.61 25.90 12.24
CA LEU A 193 -0.31 27.29 11.83
C LEU A 193 -1.40 28.26 12.27
N TYR A 194 -2.65 27.79 12.33
CA TYR A 194 -3.78 28.60 12.76
C TYR A 194 -3.81 28.84 14.28
N ASN A 195 -3.35 27.88 15.08
CA ASN A 195 -3.55 27.89 16.53
C ASN A 195 -2.53 28.78 17.28
N HIS A 196 -1.66 29.49 16.55
CA HIS A 196 -0.75 30.47 17.14
C HIS A 196 -1.43 31.83 17.28
N ARG A 197 -1.31 32.41 18.49
CA ARG A 197 -1.49 33.85 18.77
C ARG A 197 -0.43 34.70 18.04
N SER A 198 -0.32 34.54 16.72
CA SER A 198 0.50 35.38 15.86
C SER A 198 -0.36 36.54 15.34
N PRO A 199 0.19 37.76 15.25
CA PRO A 199 -0.53 38.97 14.79
C PRO A 199 -0.96 38.95 13.31
N MET A 200 -0.75 37.82 12.61
CA MET A 200 -1.15 37.53 11.23
C MET A 200 -2.01 36.26 11.20
N ALA A 201 -2.85 36.04 12.22
CA ALA A 201 -3.73 34.87 12.29
C ALA A 201 -4.75 34.92 11.16
N LEU A 202 -4.70 33.88 10.33
CA LEU A 202 -5.50 33.72 9.16
C LEU A 202 -6.88 33.23 9.59
N ASN A 203 -7.95 34.01 9.42
CA ASN A 203 -9.23 33.79 10.10
C ASN A 203 -10.05 32.60 9.52
N ILE A 204 -9.54 31.37 9.67
CA ILE A 204 -10.20 30.14 9.21
C ILE A 204 -11.33 29.78 10.20
N PRO A 205 -12.58 29.61 9.74
CA PRO A 205 -13.68 29.26 10.61
C PRO A 205 -13.52 27.86 11.21
N ASP A 206 -13.95 27.69 12.47
CA ASP A 206 -13.89 26.41 13.19
C ASP A 206 -14.57 25.26 12.44
N SER A 207 -15.60 25.56 11.66
CA SER A 207 -16.28 24.59 10.80
C SER A 207 -15.33 24.00 9.75
N LEU A 208 -14.52 24.83 9.09
CA LEU A 208 -13.56 24.39 8.10
C LEU A 208 -12.43 23.58 8.75
N GLN A 209 -11.96 23.97 9.93
CA GLN A 209 -10.98 23.19 10.70
C GLN A 209 -11.51 21.79 11.08
N ASN A 210 -12.77 21.70 11.52
CA ASN A 210 -13.42 20.43 11.82
C ASN A 210 -13.56 19.54 10.59
N ILE A 211 -13.86 20.14 9.43
CA ILE A 211 -13.95 19.43 8.16
C ILE A 211 -12.57 18.87 7.79
N ILE A 212 -11.53 19.68 7.83
CA ILE A 212 -10.14 19.26 7.56
C ILE A 212 -9.76 18.09 8.48
N LEU A 213 -9.99 18.25 9.78
CA LEU A 213 -9.70 17.21 10.77
C LEU A 213 -10.47 15.91 10.44
N ALA A 214 -11.77 15.99 10.18
CA ALA A 214 -12.60 14.82 9.90
C ALA A 214 -12.15 14.07 8.64
N PHE A 215 -11.89 14.79 7.55
CA PHE A 215 -11.42 14.19 6.29
C PHE A 215 -10.04 13.54 6.44
N SER A 216 -9.10 14.18 7.15
CA SER A 216 -7.80 13.58 7.45
C SER A 216 -7.93 12.32 8.31
N MET A 217 -8.82 12.31 9.31
CA MET A 217 -9.05 11.11 10.14
C MET A 217 -9.67 9.95 9.34
N ILE A 218 -10.62 10.24 8.45
CA ILE A 218 -11.20 9.23 7.55
C ILE A 218 -10.10 8.61 6.68
N ASN A 219 -9.18 9.42 6.15
CA ASN A 219 -8.12 8.92 5.28
C ASN A 219 -7.09 8.06 6.03
N LEU A 220 -6.88 8.27 7.34
CA LEU A 220 -6.04 7.38 8.15
C LEU A 220 -6.68 5.99 8.36
N ILE A 221 -8.02 5.91 8.34
CA ILE A 221 -8.76 4.65 8.48
C ILE A 221 -8.87 3.92 7.14
N LEU A 222 -9.01 4.65 6.02
CA LEU A 222 -9.29 4.07 4.71
C LEU A 222 -8.35 2.94 4.23
N PRO A 223 -7.04 2.93 4.54
CA PRO A 223 -6.16 1.81 4.21
C PRO A 223 -6.64 0.45 4.73
N PHE A 224 -7.54 0.43 5.73
CA PHE A 224 -8.31 -0.75 6.12
C PHE A 224 -8.98 -1.43 4.92
N PHE A 225 -9.72 -0.69 4.11
CA PHE A 225 -10.44 -1.23 2.96
C PHE A 225 -9.49 -1.78 1.90
N CYS A 226 -8.35 -1.11 1.70
CA CYS A 226 -7.28 -1.60 0.83
C CYS A 226 -6.78 -2.98 1.29
N ILE A 227 -6.49 -3.15 2.59
CA ILE A 227 -6.05 -4.45 3.13
C ILE A 227 -7.16 -5.51 3.03
N VAL A 228 -8.43 -5.15 3.24
CA VAL A 228 -9.57 -6.07 3.07
C VAL A 228 -9.67 -6.55 1.61
N VAL A 229 -9.57 -5.65 0.64
CA VAL A 229 -9.58 -5.97 -0.79
C VAL A 229 -8.38 -6.84 -1.17
N LEU A 230 -7.19 -6.52 -0.66
CA LEU A 230 -5.98 -7.34 -0.84
C LEU A 230 -6.15 -8.75 -0.27
N SER A 231 -6.70 -8.86 0.95
CA SER A 231 -6.96 -10.14 1.59
C SER A 231 -7.99 -10.96 0.81
N LYS A 232 -9.09 -10.35 0.38
CA LYS A 232 -10.16 -11.03 -0.37
C LYS A 232 -9.77 -11.42 -1.78
N SER A 233 -8.92 -10.64 -2.44
CA SER A 233 -8.39 -10.95 -3.78
C SER A 233 -7.26 -12.00 -3.76
N TYR A 234 -6.97 -12.61 -2.61
CA TYR A 234 -5.82 -13.49 -2.40
C TYR A 234 -4.52 -12.85 -2.88
N TYR A 235 -4.30 -11.56 -2.59
CA TYR A 235 -3.12 -10.81 -3.03
C TYR A 235 -2.92 -10.87 -4.55
N GLY A 236 -4.02 -10.81 -5.31
CA GLY A 236 -4.04 -10.85 -6.77
C GLY A 236 -4.17 -12.25 -7.39
N HIS A 237 -4.43 -13.32 -6.62
CA HIS A 237 -4.73 -14.66 -7.16
C HIS A 237 -6.11 -14.78 -7.79
N ARG A 238 -7.09 -13.98 -7.35
CA ARG A 238 -8.41 -13.94 -7.95
C ARG A 238 -8.77 -12.50 -8.30
N ARG A 239 -8.69 -12.18 -9.60
CA ARG A 239 -9.01 -10.85 -10.16
C ARG A 239 -10.52 -10.51 -10.07
N HIS A 240 -11.38 -11.52 -9.93
CA HIS A 240 -12.85 -11.39 -10.04
C HIS A 240 -13.62 -11.68 -8.74
N VAL A 241 -13.02 -11.52 -7.56
CA VAL A 241 -13.77 -11.73 -6.28
C VAL A 241 -14.80 -10.61 -6.04
N LEU A 242 -14.57 -9.43 -6.62
CA LEU A 242 -15.46 -8.28 -6.54
C LEU A 242 -16.12 -8.08 -7.90
N SER A 243 -17.45 -7.94 -7.92
CA SER A 243 -18.16 -7.64 -9.16
C SER A 243 -17.66 -6.32 -9.75
N LYS A 244 -17.73 -6.18 -11.08
CA LYS A 244 -17.34 -4.97 -11.82
C LYS A 244 -17.94 -3.70 -11.19
N GLY A 245 -19.22 -3.75 -10.81
CA GLY A 245 -19.91 -2.67 -10.11
C GLY A 245 -19.30 -2.31 -8.75
N TRP A 246 -18.90 -3.28 -7.92
CA TRP A 246 -18.23 -3.00 -6.65
C TRP A 246 -16.87 -2.32 -6.83
N ARG A 247 -16.10 -2.74 -7.84
CA ARG A 247 -14.80 -2.12 -8.16
C ARG A 247 -14.96 -0.67 -8.60
N ILE A 248 -15.92 -0.40 -9.49
CA ILE A 248 -16.21 0.96 -9.97
C ILE A 248 -16.70 1.84 -8.83
N ASN A 249 -17.62 1.36 -7.98
CA ASN A 249 -18.10 2.13 -6.82
C ASN A 249 -16.98 2.43 -5.81
N TYR A 250 -16.08 1.47 -5.57
CA TYR A 250 -14.92 1.69 -4.70
C TYR A 250 -13.99 2.77 -5.25
N VAL A 251 -13.62 2.69 -6.54
CA VAL A 251 -12.77 3.70 -7.18
C VAL A 251 -13.45 5.07 -7.17
N PHE A 252 -14.74 5.12 -7.49
CA PHE A 252 -15.51 6.37 -7.46
C PHE A 252 -15.56 7.01 -6.07
N LEU A 253 -15.79 6.22 -5.02
CA LEU A 253 -15.75 6.71 -3.63
C LEU A 253 -14.35 7.20 -3.26
N HIS A 254 -13.30 6.52 -3.72
CA HIS A 254 -11.92 6.95 -3.48
C HIS A 254 -11.63 8.30 -4.13
N ILE A 255 -11.96 8.46 -5.42
CA ILE A 255 -11.81 9.71 -6.17
C ILE A 255 -12.57 10.85 -5.50
N LEU A 256 -13.84 10.63 -5.17
CA LEU A 256 -14.72 11.70 -4.68
C LEU A 256 -14.37 12.12 -3.25
N LEU A 257 -14.15 11.14 -2.39
CA LEU A 257 -14.13 11.34 -0.94
C LEU A 257 -12.72 11.64 -0.41
N LEU A 258 -11.67 11.19 -1.11
CA LEU A 258 -10.29 11.50 -0.76
C LEU A 258 -9.69 12.55 -1.68
N ASP A 259 -9.38 12.19 -2.93
CA ASP A 259 -8.61 13.07 -3.80
C ASP A 259 -9.38 14.34 -4.14
N GLY A 260 -10.66 14.20 -4.50
CA GLY A 260 -11.56 15.30 -4.84
C GLY A 260 -11.83 16.23 -3.67
N ALA A 261 -12.22 15.68 -2.51
CA ALA A 261 -12.47 16.46 -1.30
C ALA A 261 -11.21 17.23 -0.86
N PHE A 262 -10.05 16.58 -0.83
CA PHE A 262 -8.80 17.23 -0.42
C PHE A 262 -8.35 18.28 -1.43
N ALA A 263 -8.52 18.04 -2.74
CA ALA A 263 -8.22 19.02 -3.77
C ALA A 263 -9.11 20.27 -3.63
N VAL A 264 -10.42 20.10 -3.43
CA VAL A 264 -11.36 21.21 -3.23
C VAL A 264 -11.00 21.99 -1.97
N LEU A 265 -10.76 21.32 -0.84
CA LEU A 265 -10.42 22.00 0.41
C LEU A 265 -9.11 22.78 0.30
N ARG A 266 -8.07 22.19 -0.31
CA ARG A 266 -6.80 22.90 -0.58
C ARG A 266 -6.98 24.08 -1.51
N PHE A 267 -7.81 23.94 -2.54
CA PHE A 267 -8.12 25.04 -3.45
C PHE A 267 -8.83 26.19 -2.71
N ILE A 268 -9.79 25.89 -1.83
CA ILE A 268 -10.47 26.88 -0.99
C ILE A 268 -9.45 27.60 -0.08
N LEU A 269 -8.57 26.85 0.59
CA LEU A 269 -7.54 27.42 1.46
C LEU A 269 -6.56 28.31 0.71
N TRP A 270 -6.16 27.91 -0.49
CA TRP A 270 -5.31 28.75 -1.33
C TRP A 270 -6.05 30.02 -1.80
N ALA A 271 -7.25 29.87 -2.37
CA ALA A 271 -7.96 30.97 -3.03
C ALA A 271 -8.54 31.99 -2.04
N GLN A 272 -9.13 31.54 -0.93
CA GLN A 272 -9.82 32.41 0.03
C GLN A 272 -8.93 32.78 1.22
N TYR A 273 -8.05 31.86 1.61
CA TYR A 273 -7.26 31.96 2.82
C TYR A 273 -5.76 32.19 2.54
N LYS A 274 -5.34 32.35 1.28
CA LYS A 274 -3.95 32.66 0.90
C LYS A 274 -2.91 31.72 1.53
N VAL A 275 -3.30 30.49 1.83
CA VAL A 275 -2.37 29.44 2.25
C VAL A 275 -1.53 29.04 1.05
N ASP A 276 -0.24 28.75 1.26
CA ASP A 276 0.66 28.34 0.19
C ASP A 276 0.17 27.08 -0.54
N ILE A 277 0.45 27.00 -1.84
CA ILE A 277 0.10 25.84 -2.65
C ILE A 277 0.95 24.66 -2.23
N SER A 278 0.32 23.66 -1.59
CA SER A 278 0.97 22.39 -1.29
C SER A 278 1.13 21.54 -2.57
N ILE A 279 2.28 20.87 -2.71
CA ILE A 279 2.54 19.93 -3.82
C ILE A 279 1.50 18.81 -3.90
N PHE A 280 0.87 18.49 -2.77
CA PHE A 280 -0.18 17.49 -2.70
C PHE A 280 -1.47 17.89 -3.43
N LEU A 281 -1.71 19.20 -3.68
CA LEU A 281 -2.79 19.63 -4.56
C LEU A 281 -2.62 19.06 -5.97
N ILE A 282 -1.39 19.13 -6.51
CA ILE A 282 -1.06 18.59 -7.83
C ILE A 282 -1.16 17.06 -7.82
N LYS A 283 -0.68 16.39 -6.76
CA LYS A 283 -0.87 14.94 -6.59
C LYS A 283 -2.35 14.57 -6.72
N ASN A 284 -3.25 15.26 -6.01
CA ASN A 284 -4.68 14.90 -6.02
C ASN A 284 -5.31 15.11 -7.41
N ILE A 285 -4.92 16.17 -8.13
CA ILE A 285 -5.36 16.38 -9.53
C ILE A 285 -4.88 15.25 -10.44
N VAL A 286 -3.61 14.85 -10.32
CA VAL A 286 -3.05 13.74 -11.12
C VAL A 286 -3.73 12.42 -10.78
N MET A 287 -3.94 12.13 -9.49
CA MET A 287 -4.60 10.90 -9.02
C MET A 287 -6.04 10.80 -9.52
N ILE A 288 -6.81 11.90 -9.51
CA ILE A 288 -8.14 11.94 -10.12
C ILE A 288 -8.06 11.54 -11.59
N GLY A 289 -7.09 12.08 -12.35
CA GLY A 289 -6.90 11.72 -13.76
C GLY A 289 -6.56 10.24 -13.97
N VAL A 290 -5.64 9.69 -13.18
CA VAL A 290 -5.24 8.27 -13.22
C VAL A 290 -6.43 7.36 -12.91
N GLU A 291 -7.20 7.68 -11.86
CA GLU A 291 -8.34 6.85 -11.46
C GLU A 291 -9.51 6.96 -12.46
N VAL A 292 -9.71 8.11 -13.12
CA VAL A 292 -10.68 8.23 -14.22
C VAL A 292 -10.29 7.32 -15.39
N ILE A 293 -9.00 7.30 -15.78
CA ILE A 293 -8.50 6.40 -16.83
C ILE A 293 -8.75 4.93 -16.42
N ASN A 294 -8.45 4.57 -15.17
CA ASN A 294 -8.69 3.24 -14.62
C ASN A 294 -10.19 2.86 -14.71
N VAL A 295 -11.12 3.76 -14.38
CA VAL A 295 -12.56 3.52 -14.56
C VAL A 295 -12.93 3.30 -16.02
N CYS A 296 -12.39 4.09 -16.95
CA CYS A 296 -12.62 3.92 -18.38
C CYS A 296 -12.12 2.56 -18.89
N GLU A 297 -10.94 2.12 -18.45
CA GLU A 297 -10.39 0.79 -18.78
C GLU A 297 -11.28 -0.33 -18.21
N LEU A 298 -11.76 -0.19 -16.97
CA LEU A 298 -12.67 -1.17 -16.37
C LEU A 298 -13.98 -1.28 -17.14
N GLN A 299 -14.52 -0.18 -17.66
CA GLN A 299 -15.73 -0.22 -18.47
C GLN A 299 -15.54 -1.01 -19.77
N GLN A 300 -14.34 -0.99 -20.35
CA GLN A 300 -13.98 -1.71 -21.58
C GLN A 300 -13.75 -3.22 -21.38
N GLU A 301 -13.56 -3.72 -20.15
CA GLU A 301 -13.50 -5.18 -19.90
C GLU A 301 -14.88 -5.81 -20.23
N PRO A 302 -14.98 -6.74 -21.22
CA PRO A 302 -16.24 -7.39 -21.58
C PRO A 302 -16.77 -8.24 -20.41
N GLU A 303 -18.09 -8.22 -20.19
CA GLU A 303 -18.74 -8.83 -19.01
C GLU A 303 -18.78 -10.37 -19.02
N ASP A 304 -18.51 -11.02 -20.16
CA ASP A 304 -18.70 -12.47 -20.30
C ASP A 304 -17.39 -13.21 -20.58
N ARG A 305 -16.86 -13.82 -19.53
CA ARG A 305 -16.13 -15.10 -19.58
C ARG A 305 -16.38 -15.83 -18.26
N ASP A 306 -17.61 -16.33 -18.09
CA ASP A 306 -17.80 -17.61 -17.40
C ASP A 306 -16.89 -18.61 -18.10
N PHE A 307 -15.96 -19.22 -17.39
CA PHE A 307 -14.95 -20.02 -18.05
C PHE A 307 -14.46 -21.15 -17.16
N ASP A 308 -15.12 -22.29 -17.35
CA ASP A 308 -14.59 -23.63 -17.12
C ASP A 308 -13.67 -24.11 -18.28
N ASP A 309 -13.24 -23.25 -19.21
CA ASP A 309 -12.53 -23.65 -20.45
C ASP A 309 -11.20 -22.88 -20.84
N VAL A 310 -10.60 -21.94 -20.07
CA VAL A 310 -9.51 -21.05 -20.61
C VAL A 310 -8.14 -21.73 -20.54
N ASP A 311 -8.06 -22.98 -20.09
CA ASP A 311 -6.78 -23.67 -19.99
C ASP A 311 -6.26 -24.18 -21.35
N ALA A 312 -7.04 -24.14 -22.42
CA ALA A 312 -6.60 -24.64 -23.72
C ALA A 312 -6.07 -23.57 -24.70
N GLY A 313 -6.47 -22.29 -24.56
CA GLY A 313 -6.25 -21.28 -25.60
C GLY A 313 -5.11 -20.29 -25.37
N ASN A 314 -4.59 -20.19 -24.15
CA ASN A 314 -3.61 -19.15 -23.78
C ASN A 314 -2.16 -19.66 -23.74
N MET A 315 -1.94 -20.93 -24.01
CA MET A 315 -0.60 -21.53 -24.09
C MET A 315 0.10 -21.15 -25.40
N ASP A 316 -0.64 -21.07 -26.51
CA ASP A 316 -0.09 -20.71 -27.82
C ASP A 316 0.36 -19.24 -27.93
N MET A 317 -0.30 -18.30 -27.24
CA MET A 317 0.05 -16.87 -27.39
C MET A 317 1.26 -16.46 -26.53
N VAL A 318 1.53 -17.17 -25.42
CA VAL A 318 2.70 -16.93 -24.57
C VAL A 318 3.95 -17.56 -25.18
N GLU A 319 3.82 -18.70 -25.86
CA GLU A 319 4.94 -19.34 -26.58
C GLU A 319 5.42 -18.46 -27.76
N VAL A 320 4.49 -17.85 -28.51
CA VAL A 320 4.81 -16.93 -29.62
C VAL A 320 5.48 -15.62 -29.15
N VAL A 321 5.17 -15.12 -27.94
CA VAL A 321 5.81 -13.91 -27.41
C VAL A 321 7.19 -14.22 -26.83
N MET A 322 7.37 -15.38 -26.20
CA MET A 322 8.68 -15.83 -25.68
C MET A 322 9.68 -16.18 -26.80
N GLU A 323 9.20 -16.75 -27.91
CA GLU A 323 10.06 -17.08 -29.05
C GLU A 323 10.55 -15.82 -29.80
N ARG A 324 9.76 -14.74 -29.76
CA ARG A 324 10.13 -13.44 -30.33
C ARG A 324 11.24 -12.74 -29.55
N ASP A 325 11.26 -12.87 -28.23
CA ASP A 325 12.26 -12.21 -27.38
C ASP A 325 13.61 -12.95 -27.39
N ASN A 326 13.63 -14.28 -27.55
CA ASN A 326 14.87 -15.05 -27.69
C ASN A 326 15.62 -14.78 -29.01
N ALA A 327 14.89 -14.43 -30.09
CA ALA A 327 15.50 -14.07 -31.37
C ALA A 327 16.25 -12.72 -31.30
N TYR A 328 15.80 -11.78 -30.46
CA TYR A 328 16.46 -10.48 -30.28
C TYR A 328 17.70 -10.55 -29.39
N ILE A 329 17.76 -11.50 -28.45
CA ILE A 329 18.91 -11.65 -27.54
C ILE A 329 20.07 -12.41 -28.22
N ASN A 330 19.79 -13.38 -29.10
CA ASN A 330 20.84 -14.12 -29.82
C ASN A 330 21.35 -13.45 -31.11
N GLY A 331 20.65 -12.42 -31.63
CA GLY A 331 21.06 -11.71 -32.86
C GLY A 331 22.08 -10.57 -32.65
N GLY A 332 22.50 -10.30 -31.40
CA GLY A 332 23.33 -9.14 -31.06
C GLY A 332 24.83 -9.40 -30.88
N MET A 333 25.30 -10.65 -31.01
CA MET A 333 26.71 -11.00 -30.83
C MET A 333 27.25 -11.83 -32.01
N GLU A 334 27.29 -11.24 -33.20
CA GLU A 334 28.25 -11.66 -34.23
C GLU A 334 28.40 -10.53 -35.24
N ASN A 335 29.48 -9.75 -35.12
CA ASN A 335 30.23 -9.24 -36.27
C ASN A 335 31.42 -8.41 -35.81
N GLY A 336 32.60 -9.03 -35.84
CA GLY A 336 33.85 -8.33 -35.62
C GLY A 336 35.07 -9.24 -35.64
N ASN A 337 35.38 -9.90 -36.76
CA ASN A 337 36.75 -9.95 -37.31
C ASN A 337 36.88 -10.78 -38.59
N HIS A 338 37.76 -10.30 -39.49
CA HIS A 338 38.53 -11.00 -40.55
C HIS A 338 37.82 -12.09 -41.40
N GLY A 339 37.77 -12.05 -42.73
CA GLY A 339 38.78 -11.64 -43.69
C GLY A 339 39.05 -12.80 -44.66
N ASN A 340 38.85 -12.52 -45.96
CA ASN A 340 39.52 -13.13 -47.12
C ASN A 340 39.14 -14.56 -47.58
N GLY A 341 38.94 -14.74 -48.90
CA GLY A 341 39.16 -16.04 -49.56
C GLY A 341 38.09 -16.62 -50.49
N ASN A 342 37.91 -16.02 -51.67
CA ASN A 342 37.95 -16.67 -53.00
C ASN A 342 37.47 -18.14 -53.19
N GLN A 343 36.40 -18.33 -54.00
CA GLN A 343 36.06 -19.42 -54.95
C GLN A 343 34.53 -19.51 -55.02
N GLY A 344 33.81 -19.63 -56.14
CA GLY A 344 34.19 -19.98 -57.50
C GLY A 344 33.13 -20.91 -58.07
N ASN A 345 32.17 -20.35 -58.80
CA ASN A 345 31.58 -20.89 -60.04
C ASN A 345 30.49 -22.00 -60.03
N ARG A 346 29.55 -21.82 -60.98
CA ARG A 346 28.64 -22.76 -61.69
C ARG A 346 27.22 -23.05 -61.16
N ASP A 347 26.25 -22.38 -61.79
CA ASP A 347 25.32 -22.93 -62.79
C ASP A 347 24.70 -24.34 -62.56
N ASN A 348 23.39 -24.38 -62.33
CA ASN A 348 22.38 -24.88 -63.29
C ASN A 348 21.05 -25.28 -62.59
N SER A 349 20.05 -24.44 -62.82
CA SER A 349 18.72 -24.76 -63.39
C SER A 349 18.21 -26.22 -63.52
N VAL A 350 16.87 -26.33 -63.40
CA VAL A 350 15.92 -27.22 -64.12
C VAL A 350 15.28 -28.42 -63.37
N THR A 351 14.00 -28.23 -63.03
CA THR A 351 12.79 -29.10 -63.06
C THR A 351 12.72 -30.52 -62.47
N ALA A 352 11.57 -30.72 -61.80
CA ALA A 352 10.57 -31.78 -61.93
C ALA A 352 10.96 -33.24 -61.62
N LEU A 353 10.31 -33.79 -60.59
CA LEU A 353 9.20 -34.74 -60.74
C LEU A 353 8.28 -34.68 -59.52
#